data_AF-A0A9W6TXT5-F1
#
_entry.id   AF-A0A9W6TXT5-F1
#
_cell.length_a   1.000
_cell.length_b   1.000
_cell.length_c   1.000
_cell.angle_alpha   90.00
_cell.angle_beta   90.00
_cell.angle_gamma   90.00
#
_symmetry.space_group_name_H-M   'P 1'
#
loop_
_entity.id
_entity.type
_entity.pdbx_description
1 polymer ?
#
loop_
_entity_poly.entity_id
_entity_poly.type
_entity_poly.pdbx_seq_one_letter_code
_entity_poly.pdbx_strand_id
1 'polypeptide(L)'
;MAPFPDLIAGMHVQITQNVGIGEGVANGTLGTLGCVHCPRGTKFSLTRDSQYGIVVQIPSNPRDFALLGIARVRGAKLIHTGISPAIFPVFYDTELFGRSNISLPCASGGRARSISTQLRQFMFAYAADSTIYKGQGETLKYILVVDWKSNIAVVNKPINYVS
;
A
#
# COMPACT_ATOMS: atom_id res chain seq x y z
N MET A 1 -5.82 1.20 15.09
CA MET A 1 -5.51 -0.01 14.30
C MET A 1 -5.40 0.43 12.86
N ALA A 2 -4.28 0.16 12.17
CA ALA A 2 -4.29 0.28 10.72
C ALA A 2 -5.26 -0.80 10.23
N PRO A 3 -6.41 -0.43 9.63
CA PRO A 3 -7.36 -1.41 9.15
C PRO A 3 -6.64 -2.27 8.12
N PHE A 4 -7.04 -3.53 7.98
CA PHE A 4 -6.72 -4.27 6.76
C PHE A 4 -7.03 -3.32 5.60
N PRO A 5 -6.04 -2.93 4.76
CA PRO A 5 -6.34 -2.04 3.66
C PRO A 5 -7.45 -2.71 2.85
N ASP A 6 -8.55 -2.01 2.64
CA ASP A 6 -9.61 -2.48 1.75
C ASP A 6 -8.99 -2.59 0.36
N LEU A 7 -8.66 -3.82 -0.03
CA LEU A 7 -7.99 -4.09 -1.29
C LEU A 7 -9.05 -4.18 -2.38
N ILE A 8 -9.20 -3.10 -3.14
CA ILE A 8 -10.17 -2.98 -4.21
C ILE A 8 -9.45 -3.05 -5.56
N ALA A 9 -9.89 -3.95 -6.44
CA ALA A 9 -9.39 -4.01 -7.80
C ALA A 9 -9.59 -2.64 -8.49
N GLY A 10 -8.54 -2.16 -9.17
CA GLY A 10 -8.49 -0.83 -9.77
C GLY A 10 -7.96 0.27 -8.85
N MET A 11 -7.71 0.02 -7.56
CA MET A 11 -7.19 1.07 -6.67
C MET A 11 -5.75 1.45 -7.03
N HIS A 12 -5.44 2.73 -6.93
CA HIS A 12 -4.07 3.21 -7.08
C HIS A 12 -3.23 2.85 -5.85
N VAL A 13 -2.03 2.33 -6.12
CA VAL A 13 -1.10 1.89 -5.08
C VAL A 13 0.30 2.44 -5.32
N GLN A 14 1.06 2.56 -4.24
CA GLN A 14 2.48 2.91 -4.27
C GLN A 14 3.26 1.82 -3.55
N ILE A 15 4.30 1.31 -4.21
CA ILE A 15 5.23 0.34 -3.63
C ILE A 15 5.99 1.00 -2.47
N THR A 16 6.07 0.31 -1.34
CA THR A 16 6.67 0.86 -0.11
C THR A 16 8.06 0.32 0.19
N GLN A 17 8.54 -0.66 -0.58
CA GLN A 17 9.84 -1.32 -0.41
C GLN A 17 10.43 -1.72 -1.77
N ASN A 18 11.74 -1.93 -1.82
CA ASN A 18 12.39 -2.44 -3.03
C ASN A 18 12.09 -3.94 -3.19
N VAL A 19 11.24 -4.28 -4.15
CA VAL A 19 10.73 -5.67 -4.34
C VAL A 19 11.15 -6.31 -5.66
N GLY A 20 11.54 -5.52 -6.66
CA GLY A 20 11.91 -6.01 -7.99
C GLY A 20 12.73 -5.00 -8.76
N ILE A 21 13.90 -4.64 -8.25
CA ILE A 21 14.74 -3.57 -8.81
C ILE A 21 15.12 -3.87 -10.28
N GLY A 22 15.44 -5.13 -10.61
CA GLY A 22 15.74 -5.54 -11.98
C GLY A 22 14.54 -5.41 -12.92
N GLU A 23 13.34 -5.52 -12.36
CA GLU A 23 12.05 -5.39 -13.02
C GLU A 23 11.52 -3.94 -12.99
N GLY A 24 12.27 -3.00 -12.42
CA GLY A 24 11.88 -1.59 -12.32
C GLY A 24 10.80 -1.32 -11.27
N VAL A 25 10.68 -2.19 -10.25
CA VAL A 25 9.72 -2.06 -9.16
C VAL A 25 10.45 -1.83 -7.84
N ALA A 26 10.45 -0.57 -7.42
CA ALA A 26 11.15 -0.08 -6.24
C ALA A 26 10.24 0.76 -5.35
N ASN A 27 10.70 1.10 -4.14
CA ASN A 27 10.00 2.04 -3.28
C ASN A 27 9.64 3.33 -4.05
N GLY A 28 8.40 3.80 -3.90
CA GLY A 28 7.88 4.96 -4.61
C GLY A 28 7.16 4.63 -5.93
N THR A 29 7.35 3.43 -6.49
CA THR A 29 6.76 3.04 -7.78
C THR A 29 5.24 3.01 -7.68
N LEU A 30 4.56 3.74 -8.58
CA LEU A 30 3.10 3.78 -8.66
C LEU A 30 2.56 2.63 -9.51
N GLY A 31 1.40 2.12 -9.13
CA GLY A 31 0.69 1.08 -9.83
C GLY A 31 -0.80 1.08 -9.58
N THR A 32 -1.46 0.07 -10.12
CA THR A 32 -2.90 -0.18 -9.93
C THR A 32 -3.07 -1.62 -9.46
N LEU A 33 -3.84 -1.84 -8.39
CA LEU A 33 -4.14 -3.19 -7.95
C LEU A 33 -5.03 -3.89 -8.98
N GLY A 34 -4.57 -5.01 -9.56
CA GLY A 34 -5.37 -5.84 -10.45
C GLY A 34 -6.25 -6.79 -9.65
N CYS A 35 -5.62 -7.70 -8.90
CA CYS A 35 -6.32 -8.65 -8.05
C CYS A 35 -5.46 -9.12 -6.88
N VAL A 36 -6.10 -9.80 -5.94
CA VAL A 36 -5.46 -10.41 -4.77
C VAL A 36 -5.73 -11.90 -4.79
N HIS A 37 -4.68 -12.69 -4.71
CA HIS A 37 -4.77 -14.14 -4.66
C HIS A 37 -4.79 -14.63 -3.21
N CYS A 38 -5.69 -15.58 -2.93
CA CYS A 38 -5.74 -16.29 -1.66
C CYS A 38 -5.41 -17.77 -1.88
N PRO A 39 -4.83 -18.46 -0.89
CA PRO A 39 -4.56 -19.89 -0.99
C PRO A 39 -5.81 -20.70 -1.35
N ARG A 40 -5.62 -21.81 -2.06
CA ARG A 40 -6.72 -22.75 -2.32
C ARG A 40 -7.32 -23.23 -1.00
N GLY A 41 -8.64 -23.32 -0.93
CA GLY A 41 -9.37 -23.71 0.29
C GLY A 41 -9.56 -22.59 1.31
N THR A 42 -9.17 -21.35 0.99
CA THR A 42 -9.53 -20.18 1.81
C THR A 42 -11.03 -20.04 1.91
N LYS A 43 -11.54 -20.02 3.14
CA LYS A 43 -12.95 -19.73 3.44
C LYS A 43 -13.10 -18.23 3.61
N PHE A 44 -14.25 -17.70 3.25
CA PHE A 44 -14.55 -16.28 3.39
C PHE A 44 -15.75 -16.09 4.31
N SER A 45 -15.60 -15.26 5.33
CA SER A 45 -16.71 -14.76 6.13
C SER A 45 -17.10 -13.37 5.65
N LEU A 46 -18.40 -13.07 5.67
CA LEU A 46 -18.92 -11.73 5.41
C LEU A 46 -19.17 -11.05 6.74
N THR A 47 -18.54 -9.91 6.96
CA THR A 47 -18.72 -9.09 8.15
C THR A 47 -19.26 -7.74 7.71
N ARG A 48 -20.38 -7.32 8.29
CA ARG A 48 -20.89 -5.96 8.09
C ARG A 48 -20.23 -5.03 9.11
N ASP A 49 -19.56 -4.01 8.61
CA ASP A 49 -19.05 -2.92 9.43
C ASP A 49 -20.23 -2.15 10.03
N SER A 50 -20.20 -1.96 11.35
CA SER A 50 -21.29 -1.33 12.10
C SER A 50 -21.33 0.19 11.94
N GLN A 51 -20.25 0.81 11.48
CA GLN A 51 -20.12 2.27 11.42
C GLN A 51 -20.51 2.82 10.04
N TYR A 52 -20.11 2.15 8.97
CA TYR A 52 -20.30 2.57 7.59
C TYR A 52 -21.29 1.67 6.82
N GLY A 53 -21.76 0.57 7.43
CA GLY A 53 -22.71 -0.36 6.82
C GLY A 53 -22.14 -1.18 5.66
N ILE A 54 -20.81 -1.14 5.46
CA ILE A 54 -20.10 -1.81 4.39
C ILE A 54 -20.01 -3.30 4.71
N VAL A 55 -20.23 -4.15 3.71
CA VAL A 55 -20.00 -5.60 3.84
C VAL A 55 -18.58 -5.91 3.38
N VAL A 56 -17.75 -6.38 4.31
CA VAL A 56 -16.36 -6.75 4.08
C VAL A 56 -16.24 -8.27 4.04
N GLN A 57 -15.51 -8.77 3.05
CA GLN A 57 -15.20 -10.18 2.94
C GLN A 57 -13.84 -10.48 3.58
N ILE A 58 -13.84 -11.27 4.65
CA ILE A 58 -12.64 -11.60 5.43
C ILE A 58 -12.19 -13.03 5.09
N PRO A 59 -10.96 -13.23 4.58
CA PRO A 59 -10.42 -14.55 4.32
C PRO A 59 -9.97 -15.25 5.62
N SER A 60 -10.14 -16.57 5.69
CA SER A 60 -9.68 -17.39 6.81
C SER A 60 -8.16 -17.58 6.88
N ASN A 61 -7.47 -17.33 5.76
CA ASN A 61 -6.02 -17.45 5.62
C ASN A 61 -5.44 -16.12 5.11
N PRO A 62 -4.15 -15.85 5.38
CA PRO A 62 -3.43 -14.77 4.71
C PRO A 62 -3.46 -14.92 3.19
N ARG A 63 -3.32 -13.79 2.49
CA ARG A 63 -3.25 -13.75 1.02
C ARG A 63 -1.87 -14.23 0.57
N ASP A 64 -1.77 -14.79 -0.63
CA ASP A 64 -0.47 -15.25 -1.16
C ASP A 64 0.29 -14.09 -1.79
N PHE A 65 -0.34 -13.45 -2.78
CA PHE A 65 0.21 -12.36 -3.54
C PHE A 65 -0.89 -11.46 -4.08
N ALA A 66 -0.52 -10.25 -4.49
CA ALA A 66 -1.35 -9.36 -5.28
C ALA A 66 -0.71 -9.16 -6.66
N LEU A 67 -1.52 -9.03 -7.70
CA LEU A 67 -1.04 -8.63 -9.02
C LEU A 67 -1.24 -7.13 -9.19
N LEU A 68 -0.15 -6.42 -9.48
CA LEU A 68 -0.17 -4.98 -9.74
C LEU A 68 0.07 -4.69 -11.21
N GLY A 69 -0.74 -3.80 -11.77
CA GLY A 69 -0.47 -3.12 -13.02
C GLY A 69 0.53 -1.99 -12.79
N ILE A 70 1.74 -2.09 -13.34
CA ILE A 70 2.81 -1.09 -13.17
C ILE A 70 3.31 -0.65 -14.55
N ALA A 71 3.36 0.66 -14.77
CA ALA A 71 3.98 1.23 -15.95
C ALA A 71 5.50 1.02 -15.88
N ARG A 72 6.04 0.18 -16.77
CA ARG A 72 7.46 -0.19 -16.77
C ARG A 72 8.34 0.96 -17.25
N VAL A 73 9.46 1.16 -16.56
CA VAL A 73 10.60 1.94 -17.05
C VAL A 73 11.33 1.19 -18.18
N ARG A 74 11.85 1.95 -19.14
CA ARG A 74 12.58 1.41 -20.30
C ARG A 74 13.81 0.60 -19.82
N GLY A 75 13.96 -0.63 -20.31
CA GLY A 75 15.09 -1.51 -19.96
C GLY A 75 14.84 -2.43 -18.76
N ALA A 76 13.67 -2.39 -18.13
CA ALA A 76 13.32 -3.29 -17.05
C ALA A 76 13.17 -4.75 -17.52
N LYS A 77 13.66 -5.71 -16.73
CA LYS A 77 13.65 -7.16 -17.04
C LYS A 77 12.25 -7.75 -16.95
N LEU A 78 11.84 -8.55 -17.93
CA LEU A 78 10.58 -9.30 -17.85
C LEU A 78 10.60 -10.31 -16.70
N ILE A 79 9.48 -10.44 -15.98
CA ILE A 79 9.33 -11.46 -14.94
C ILE A 79 9.31 -12.86 -15.55
N HIS A 80 8.58 -13.01 -16.67
CA HIS A 80 8.48 -14.26 -17.42
C HIS A 80 8.12 -13.97 -18.87
N THR A 81 8.57 -14.80 -19.80
CA THR A 81 8.15 -14.76 -21.20
C THR A 81 6.67 -15.15 -21.31
N GLY A 82 5.83 -14.28 -21.89
CA GLY A 82 4.39 -14.54 -22.05
C GLY A 82 3.47 -13.97 -20.96
N ILE A 83 4.01 -13.40 -19.89
CA ILE A 83 3.23 -12.53 -18.99
C ILE A 83 3.35 -11.10 -19.48
N SER A 84 2.24 -10.36 -19.47
CA SER A 84 2.26 -8.94 -19.83
C SER A 84 3.33 -8.20 -19.00
N PRO A 85 4.23 -7.42 -19.64
CA PRO A 85 5.27 -6.70 -18.93
C PRO A 85 4.72 -5.71 -17.89
N ALA A 86 3.47 -5.30 -18.05
CA ALA A 86 2.79 -4.37 -17.16
C ALA A 86 2.29 -5.02 -15.86
N ILE A 87 2.43 -6.34 -15.68
CA ILE A 87 1.95 -7.05 -14.48
C ILE A 87 3.14 -7.42 -13.58
N PHE A 88 3.03 -7.15 -12.29
CA PHE A 88 4.03 -7.51 -11.28
C PHE A 88 3.38 -8.15 -10.04
N PRO A 89 3.80 -9.35 -9.62
CA PRO A 89 3.30 -9.98 -8.39
C PRO A 89 4.03 -9.42 -7.16
N VAL A 90 3.27 -9.05 -6.13
CA VAL A 90 3.79 -8.68 -4.80
C VAL A 90 3.33 -9.71 -3.79
N PHE A 91 4.27 -10.41 -3.16
CA PHE A 91 3.98 -11.48 -2.22
C PHE A 91 3.76 -10.96 -0.79
N TYR A 92 2.79 -11.55 -0.10
CA TYR A 92 2.39 -11.13 1.26
C TYR A 92 3.43 -11.51 2.32
N ASP A 93 4.07 -12.68 2.17
CA ASP A 93 5.06 -13.20 3.12
C ASP A 93 6.49 -12.79 2.77
N THR A 94 6.67 -11.54 2.33
CA THR A 94 8.00 -11.02 2.03
C THR A 94 8.70 -10.62 3.33
N GLU A 95 9.87 -11.21 3.61
CA GLU A 95 10.67 -10.96 4.83
C GLU A 95 11.32 -9.55 4.88
N LEU A 96 10.94 -8.63 3.99
CA LEU A 96 11.53 -7.29 3.93
C LEU A 96 11.17 -6.42 5.14
N PHE A 97 10.14 -6.78 5.90
CA PHE A 97 9.89 -6.16 7.21
C PHE A 97 10.74 -6.82 8.28
N GLY A 98 11.73 -6.07 8.78
CA GLY A 98 12.47 -6.43 9.98
C GLY A 98 11.57 -6.53 11.22
N ARG A 99 12.07 -7.24 12.23
CA ARG A 99 11.37 -7.36 13.51
C ARG A 99 11.20 -5.98 14.15
N SER A 100 9.95 -5.61 14.40
CA SER A 100 9.59 -4.30 14.96
C SER A 100 9.23 -4.44 16.43
N ASN A 101 9.80 -3.56 17.26
CA ASN A 101 9.47 -3.49 18.68
C ASN A 101 8.39 -2.42 18.89
N ILE A 102 7.20 -2.87 19.27
CA ILE A 102 6.07 -1.99 19.59
C ILE A 102 6.11 -1.71 21.09
N SER A 103 6.33 -0.47 21.47
CA SER A 103 6.27 -0.04 22.87
C SER A 103 4.84 -0.09 23.38
N LEU A 104 4.65 -0.67 24.56
CA LEU A 104 3.38 -0.73 25.26
C LEU A 104 3.33 0.29 26.40
N PRO A 105 2.13 0.70 26.84
CA PRO A 105 1.98 1.47 28.07
C PRO A 105 2.70 0.78 29.24
N CYS A 106 3.42 1.58 30.04
CA CYS A 106 4.14 1.09 31.21
C CYS A 106 3.20 0.30 32.12
N ALA A 107 3.73 -0.77 32.72
CA ALA A 107 2.99 -1.48 33.76
C ALA A 107 2.75 -0.54 34.96
N SER A 108 1.85 -0.91 35.86
CA SER A 108 1.52 -0.15 37.08
C SER A 108 2.73 0.18 37.97
N GLY A 109 3.87 -0.49 37.80
CA GLY A 109 5.15 -0.18 38.46
C GLY A 109 6.16 0.61 37.61
N GLY A 110 5.74 1.28 36.53
CA GLY A 110 6.61 2.13 35.69
C GLY A 110 7.56 1.38 34.74
N ARG A 111 7.57 0.05 34.78
CA ARG A 111 8.41 -0.77 33.88
C ARG A 111 7.95 -0.62 32.43
N ALA A 112 8.86 -0.15 31.58
CA ALA A 112 8.67 -0.14 30.14
C ALA A 112 8.44 -1.55 29.61
N ARG A 113 7.50 -1.70 28.68
CA ARG A 113 7.15 -2.97 28.05
C ARG A 113 7.19 -2.80 26.54
N SER A 114 7.60 -3.84 25.84
CA SER A 114 7.55 -3.89 24.39
C SER A 114 7.14 -5.28 23.92
N ILE A 115 6.51 -5.34 22.75
CA ILE A 115 6.27 -6.59 22.02
C ILE A 115 7.13 -6.55 20.77
N SER A 116 7.93 -7.59 20.56
CA SER A 116 8.70 -7.77 19.34
C SER A 116 7.91 -8.63 18.35
N THR A 117 7.47 -8.03 17.25
CA THR A 117 6.67 -8.71 16.23
C THR A 117 7.22 -8.47 14.84
N GLN A 118 7.02 -9.42 13.93
CA GLN A 118 7.29 -9.22 12.51
C GLN A 118 5.98 -8.80 11.84
N LEU A 119 6.00 -7.63 11.20
CA LEU A 119 4.84 -7.16 10.45
C LEU A 119 4.78 -7.92 9.12
N ARG A 120 3.66 -8.57 8.85
CA ARG A 120 3.37 -9.17 7.54
C ARG A 120 2.30 -8.32 6.86
N GLN A 121 2.68 -7.67 5.77
CA GLN A 121 1.77 -6.89 4.92
C GLN A 121 2.28 -6.89 3.50
N PHE A 122 1.41 -6.60 2.55
CA PHE A 122 1.86 -6.32 1.19
C PHE A 122 2.77 -5.09 1.16
N MET A 123 3.76 -5.13 0.27
CA MET A 123 4.75 -4.07 0.08
C MET A 123 4.22 -2.91 -0.78
N PHE A 124 2.96 -2.55 -0.59
CA PHE A 124 2.33 -1.39 -1.20
C PHE A 124 1.30 -0.78 -0.27
N ALA A 125 1.05 0.51 -0.46
CA ALA A 125 0.00 1.26 0.22
C ALA A 125 -0.96 1.87 -0.82
N TYR A 126 -2.16 2.26 -0.37
CA TYR A 126 -3.06 3.09 -1.17
C TYR A 126 -2.38 4.42 -1.53
N ALA A 127 -2.60 4.90 -2.75
CA ALA A 127 -1.87 6.04 -3.30
C ALA A 127 -2.74 7.05 -4.05
N ALA A 128 -4.05 7.11 -3.78
CA ALA A 128 -4.85 8.23 -4.29
C ALA A 128 -4.61 9.52 -3.49
N ASP A 129 -4.21 9.39 -2.23
CA ASP A 129 -3.82 10.48 -1.36
C ASP A 129 -2.57 10.11 -0.59
N SER A 130 -1.80 11.13 -0.22
CA SER A 130 -0.57 10.96 0.53
C SER A 130 -0.29 12.22 1.35
N THR A 131 0.36 12.05 2.49
CA THR A 131 0.93 13.19 3.20
C THR A 131 2.08 13.79 2.39
N ILE A 132 2.28 15.11 2.49
CA ILE A 132 3.34 15.82 1.77
C ILE A 132 4.72 15.19 2.04
N TYR A 133 4.97 14.73 3.26
CA TYR A 133 6.21 14.05 3.65
C TYR A 133 6.50 12.77 2.84
N LYS A 134 5.45 12.06 2.42
CA LYS A 134 5.57 10.83 1.65
C LYS A 134 5.72 11.07 0.14
N GLY A 135 5.41 12.27 -0.34
CA GLY A 135 5.71 12.72 -1.70
C GLY A 135 7.06 13.43 -1.83
N GLN A 136 7.84 13.55 -0.74
CA GLN A 136 9.13 14.24 -0.78
C GLN A 136 10.13 13.46 -1.64
N GLY A 137 10.72 14.14 -2.63
CA GLY A 137 11.68 13.54 -3.57
C GLY A 137 11.05 12.85 -4.78
N GLU A 138 9.71 12.78 -4.84
CA GLU A 138 8.98 12.23 -5.98
C GLU A 138 8.81 13.27 -7.09
N THR A 139 8.80 12.81 -8.34
CA THR A 139 8.45 13.64 -9.50
C THR A 139 6.99 13.38 -9.89
N LEU A 140 6.13 14.38 -9.69
CA LEU A 140 4.69 14.28 -9.97
C LEU A 140 4.29 15.17 -11.14
N LYS A 141 3.39 14.69 -12.01
CA LYS A 141 2.88 15.48 -13.14
C LYS A 141 1.84 16.52 -12.71
N TYR A 142 1.01 16.17 -11.74
CA TYR A 142 -0.01 17.04 -11.15
C TYR A 142 -0.13 16.70 -9.66
N ILE A 143 -0.43 17.71 -8.84
CA ILE A 143 -0.70 17.55 -7.41
C ILE A 143 -1.93 18.35 -7.02
N LEU A 144 -2.82 17.74 -6.25
CA LEU A 144 -3.89 18.43 -5.54
C LEU A 144 -3.52 18.47 -4.06
N VAL A 145 -3.27 19.66 -3.52
CA VAL A 145 -3.00 19.84 -2.10
C VAL A 145 -4.29 20.24 -1.39
N VAL A 146 -4.73 19.39 -0.46
CA VAL A 146 -5.93 19.63 0.36
C VAL A 146 -5.49 20.12 1.73
N ASP A 147 -5.80 21.38 2.04
CA ASP A 147 -5.66 21.91 3.40
C ASP A 147 -6.94 21.68 4.20
N TRP A 148 -7.02 20.51 4.84
CA TRP A 148 -8.19 20.07 5.59
C TRP A 148 -8.41 20.84 6.91
N LYS A 149 -7.44 21.64 7.35
CA LYS A 149 -7.55 22.49 8.56
C LYS A 149 -7.83 23.96 8.22
N SER A 150 -7.94 24.32 6.94
CA SER A 150 -8.23 25.69 6.54
C SER A 150 -9.60 26.13 7.05
N ASN A 151 -9.63 27.26 7.75
CA ASN A 151 -10.87 27.95 8.12
C ASN A 151 -11.41 28.82 6.97
N ILE A 152 -10.75 28.84 5.82
CA ILE A 152 -11.08 29.67 4.67
C ILE A 152 -11.45 28.76 3.50
N ALA A 153 -12.67 28.92 2.98
CA ALA A 153 -13.16 28.21 1.80
C ALA A 153 -12.56 28.79 0.51
N VAL A 154 -11.24 28.62 0.31
CA VAL A 154 -10.56 28.98 -0.93
C VAL A 154 -10.26 27.70 -1.72
N VAL A 155 -10.84 27.58 -2.91
CA VAL A 155 -10.44 26.57 -3.90
C VAL A 155 -9.21 27.10 -4.62
N ASN A 156 -8.08 26.38 -4.54
CA ASN A 156 -6.84 26.78 -5.20
C ASN A 156 -7.03 26.91 -6.71
N LYS A 157 -6.52 28.01 -7.28
CA LYS A 157 -6.35 28.19 -8.73
C LYS A 157 -5.17 27.33 -9.21
N PRO A 158 -5.22 26.77 -10.45
CA PRO A 158 -4.11 25.99 -10.98
C PRO A 158 -2.83 26.83 -11.04
N ILE A 159 -1.76 26.31 -10.44
CA ILE A 159 -0.41 26.88 -10.57
C ILE A 159 0.22 26.25 -11.80
N ASN A 160 0.29 27.00 -12.90
CA ASN A 160 1.06 26.61 -14.07
C ASN A 160 2.53 26.83 -13.75
N TYR A 161 3.30 25.75 -13.59
CA TYR A 161 4.76 25.84 -13.66
C TYR A 161 5.14 26.02 -15.13
N VAL A 162 5.64 27.21 -15.47
CA VAL A 162 6.26 27.47 -16.77
C VAL A 162 7.60 26.75 -16.79
N SER A 163 7.77 25.89 -17.80
CA SER A 163 9.00 25.14 -18.11
C SER A 163 10.18 26.03 -18.43
#